data_AF-A0A544XEA4-F1
#
_entry.id   AF-A0A544XEA4-F1
#
_cell.length_a   1.000
_cell.length_b   1.000
_cell.length_c   1.000
_cell.angle_alpha   90.00
_cell.angle_beta   90.00
_cell.angle_gamma   90.00
#
_symmetry.space_group_name_H-M   'P 1'
#
loop_
_entity.id
_entity.type
_entity.pdbx_description
1 polymer ?
#
loop_
_entity_poly.entity_id
_entity_poly.type
_entity_poly.pdbx_seq_one_letter_code
_entity_poly.pdbx_strand_id
1 'polypeptide(L)'
;MNAVVIGRFPTLPGPGSPSYPDVPVPPAVRRCAGLRKTRDFDRALVYPAEAIVERQESPMAYADRISPVLRAAFELLREAGRPLRPEEVRKEVESRVTIPAELRGPNAHGQARWWAQLGFRTGEAASIGWMTKRNGWAITEAGIRALDDFEGTELYRELVRQYRARRLPPRPHDRPGTTPPPDPIPAAFEQFQQNLQYARQLVDGGRNLERLAVGSFDVTDLYRAAWTQAVAALDHWVTREIVDRALALALNPEARRPPKFSNLSIPVELFERIHHHDEPLGETFGAHLEKHFSFMTFQNPEKIKEGFAYVSTVNLWVKVAEVLTAQDARSPITADGVRTRLREIAWRRNNIAHTADHDPQRPGRKAPITAAEAEATIEWLEAMAIAIQQALGDPLPAMTPDAADELRAAPVTAEAEPATGPRGKRRWDEPSFLQAVEEYCPAGVRDTLLAVYRHAESHPSFHEYYFGEGEYPSVTAWFNLGSDKASVWSIYTGPAKSVLAVNFGSVRNHGASRERMTRLAERLGVLPGSARLRDQLESADYGKYPSLQPDALARPEAREVIITALNEFLTGETPH
;
A
#
# COMPACT_ATOMS: atom_id res chain seq x y z
N MET A 1 -68.32 6.58 -34.12
CA MET A 1 -67.93 5.64 -35.19
C MET A 1 -66.45 5.30 -35.03
N ASN A 2 -66.21 4.00 -34.81
CA ASN A 2 -65.03 3.18 -35.10
C ASN A 2 -63.69 3.34 -34.34
N ALA A 3 -63.29 2.18 -33.81
CA ALA A 3 -62.07 1.78 -33.12
C ALA A 3 -61.04 1.18 -34.11
N VAL A 4 -60.03 0.46 -33.54
CA VAL A 4 -59.17 -0.62 -34.12
C VAL A 4 -57.80 -0.16 -34.66
N VAL A 5 -56.62 -0.82 -34.51
CA VAL A 5 -56.09 -2.02 -33.79
C VAL A 5 -54.54 -2.02 -33.87
N ILE A 6 -53.94 -2.84 -32.99
CA ILE A 6 -52.54 -3.29 -32.80
C ILE A 6 -51.91 -3.98 -34.04
N GLY A 7 -50.61 -3.76 -34.30
CA GLY A 7 -49.79 -4.53 -35.25
C GLY A 7 -48.69 -5.36 -34.57
N ARG A 8 -48.63 -6.67 -34.86
CA ARG A 8 -47.72 -7.71 -34.35
C ARG A 8 -46.44 -7.88 -35.20
N PHE A 9 -45.41 -8.43 -34.54
CA PHE A 9 -44.13 -8.97 -35.04
C PHE A 9 -44.21 -10.01 -36.18
N PRO A 10 -43.14 -10.13 -37.00
CA PRO A 10 -42.77 -11.38 -37.67
C PRO A 10 -41.69 -12.17 -36.89
N THR A 11 -41.94 -13.47 -36.76
CA THR A 11 -41.05 -14.53 -36.25
C THR A 11 -39.99 -14.92 -37.29
N LEU A 12 -38.73 -15.06 -36.87
CA LEU A 12 -37.66 -15.72 -37.63
C LEU A 12 -37.51 -17.19 -37.20
N PRO A 13 -37.10 -18.11 -38.10
CA PRO A 13 -36.98 -19.55 -37.81
C PRO A 13 -35.66 -19.91 -37.11
N GLY A 14 -35.71 -20.97 -36.31
CA GLY A 14 -34.58 -21.46 -35.49
C GLY A 14 -33.45 -22.14 -36.28
N PRO A 15 -32.23 -22.19 -35.71
CA PRO A 15 -31.09 -22.86 -36.33
C PRO A 15 -31.12 -24.37 -36.09
N GLY A 16 -31.02 -25.12 -37.19
CA GLY A 16 -30.91 -26.58 -37.21
C GLY A 16 -29.54 -27.07 -36.71
N SER A 17 -29.58 -28.26 -36.12
CA SER A 17 -28.43 -29.03 -35.63
C SER A 17 -27.47 -29.42 -36.78
N PRO A 18 -26.14 -29.31 -36.60
CA PRO A 18 -25.19 -29.82 -37.56
C PRO A 18 -24.97 -31.34 -37.38
N SER A 19 -25.17 -32.06 -38.48
CA SER A 19 -24.81 -33.46 -38.68
C SER A 19 -23.29 -33.66 -38.74
N TYR A 20 -22.75 -34.56 -37.91
CA TYR A 20 -21.38 -35.07 -38.03
C TYR A 20 -21.36 -36.41 -38.79
N PRO A 21 -20.38 -36.66 -39.66
CA PRO A 21 -20.25 -37.93 -40.38
C PRO A 21 -19.58 -39.03 -39.54
N ASP A 22 -20.02 -40.26 -39.82
CA ASP A 22 -19.61 -41.54 -39.25
C ASP A 22 -18.09 -41.83 -39.30
N VAL A 23 -17.55 -42.35 -38.20
CA VAL A 23 -16.25 -43.06 -38.16
C VAL A 23 -16.44 -44.38 -37.38
N PRO A 24 -15.88 -45.52 -37.86
CA PRO A 24 -16.31 -46.85 -37.43
C PRO A 24 -15.65 -47.35 -36.13
N VAL A 25 -16.45 -48.07 -35.35
CA VAL A 25 -16.09 -48.75 -34.10
C VAL A 25 -15.56 -50.18 -34.37
N PRO A 26 -14.44 -50.63 -33.77
CA PRO A 26 -14.05 -52.04 -33.79
C PRO A 26 -14.67 -52.84 -32.61
N PRO A 27 -14.84 -54.16 -32.76
CA PRO A 27 -15.83 -54.92 -32.01
C PRO A 27 -15.36 -55.42 -30.64
N ALA A 28 -16.35 -55.57 -29.75
CA ALA A 28 -16.26 -56.15 -28.42
C ALA A 28 -15.86 -57.65 -28.43
N VAL A 29 -15.04 -58.04 -27.46
CA VAL A 29 -14.89 -59.44 -27.02
C VAL A 29 -15.50 -59.59 -25.63
N ARG A 30 -16.16 -60.73 -25.46
CA ARG A 30 -17.20 -61.06 -24.48
C ARG A 30 -16.71 -61.23 -23.04
N ARG A 31 -17.69 -61.04 -22.14
CA ARG A 31 -17.76 -61.46 -20.74
C ARG A 31 -17.39 -62.93 -20.54
N CYS A 32 -16.71 -63.23 -19.43
CA CYS A 32 -16.92 -64.43 -18.62
C CYS A 32 -17.00 -64.04 -17.14
N ALA A 33 -17.92 -64.68 -16.42
CA ALA A 33 -18.33 -64.37 -15.07
C ALA A 33 -17.59 -65.19 -14.01
N GLY A 34 -17.41 -64.59 -12.83
CA GLY A 34 -17.51 -65.24 -11.52
C GLY A 34 -16.34 -66.07 -11.02
N LEU A 35 -15.75 -65.68 -9.87
CA LEU A 35 -15.45 -66.57 -8.74
C LEU A 35 -15.01 -65.78 -7.50
N ARG A 36 -15.35 -66.37 -6.34
CA ARG A 36 -15.28 -65.83 -4.97
C ARG A 36 -13.86 -65.91 -4.37
N LYS A 37 -13.63 -65.02 -3.38
CA LYS A 37 -12.83 -65.13 -2.13
C LYS A 37 -11.55 -66.00 -2.12
N THR A 38 -10.44 -65.37 -1.72
CA THR A 38 -9.41 -65.78 -0.72
C THR A 38 -8.34 -64.68 -0.73
N ARG A 39 -8.13 -63.88 0.32
CA ARG A 39 -7.29 -64.11 1.53
C ARG A 39 -5.91 -64.72 1.25
N ASP A 40 -4.92 -64.03 1.82
CA ASP A 40 -3.50 -64.37 2.02
C ASP A 40 -2.54 -64.14 0.84
N PHE A 41 -1.74 -63.07 0.97
CA PHE A 41 -0.30 -63.14 0.73
C PHE A 41 0.44 -62.24 1.72
N ASP A 42 0.86 -62.87 2.82
CA ASP A 42 1.95 -62.44 3.68
C ASP A 42 3.28 -62.65 2.94
N ARG A 43 4.05 -61.56 2.77
CA ARG A 43 5.52 -61.48 2.90
C ARG A 43 6.07 -60.24 2.17
N ALA A 44 6.35 -59.20 2.94
CA ALA A 44 7.34 -58.20 2.58
C ALA A 44 8.18 -57.85 3.81
N LEU A 45 9.43 -58.32 3.77
CA LEU A 45 10.65 -57.72 4.31
C LEU A 45 10.50 -56.71 5.46
N VAL A 46 10.85 -57.19 6.65
CA VAL A 46 11.29 -56.39 7.80
C VAL A 46 12.56 -55.64 7.41
N TYR A 47 12.50 -54.30 7.38
CA TYR A 47 13.65 -53.41 7.55
C TYR A 47 13.45 -52.63 8.86
N PRO A 48 14.51 -52.41 9.66
CA PRO A 48 14.39 -51.82 10.98
C PRO A 48 14.05 -50.34 10.90
N ALA A 49 13.04 -49.94 11.67
CA ALA A 49 12.63 -48.56 11.86
C ALA A 49 13.62 -47.82 12.77
N GLU A 50 14.72 -47.34 12.20
CA GLU A 50 15.53 -46.26 12.76
C GLU A 50 15.81 -45.23 11.66
N ALA A 51 14.74 -44.61 11.16
CA ALA A 51 14.84 -43.43 10.32
C ALA A 51 14.70 -42.19 11.22
N ILE A 52 15.79 -41.44 11.27
CA ILE A 52 15.98 -40.17 11.95
C ILE A 52 14.81 -39.23 11.63
N VAL A 53 14.01 -38.94 12.65
CA VAL A 53 13.07 -37.81 12.66
C VAL A 53 13.90 -36.55 12.71
N GLU A 54 14.19 -35.94 11.56
CA GLU A 54 14.77 -34.60 11.51
C GLU A 54 13.65 -33.62 11.92
N ARG A 55 13.76 -33.11 13.16
CA ARG A 55 12.76 -32.28 13.83
C ARG A 55 12.39 -31.06 12.96
N GLN A 56 11.09 -30.84 12.75
CA GLN A 56 10.54 -29.52 12.44
C GLN A 56 11.04 -28.52 13.51
N GLU A 57 11.72 -27.44 13.10
CA GLU A 57 12.25 -26.45 14.04
C GLU A 57 11.11 -25.73 14.77
N SER A 58 11.05 -25.95 16.09
CA SER A 58 10.07 -25.33 16.98
C SER A 58 10.34 -23.82 17.13
N PRO A 59 9.31 -22.96 17.27
CA PRO A 59 9.48 -21.52 17.54
C PRO A 59 10.41 -21.19 18.72
N MET A 60 10.58 -22.13 19.67
CA MET A 60 11.56 -22.04 20.75
C MET A 60 13.01 -21.93 20.23
N ALA A 61 13.37 -22.68 19.18
CA ALA A 61 14.73 -22.70 18.65
C ALA A 61 15.17 -21.35 18.06
N TYR A 62 14.23 -20.51 17.64
CA TYR A 62 14.52 -19.20 17.05
C TYR A 62 14.74 -18.11 18.11
N ALA A 63 13.91 -18.08 19.17
CA ALA A 63 14.05 -17.15 20.29
C ALA A 63 15.42 -17.32 20.97
N ASP A 64 15.89 -18.56 21.10
CA ASP A 64 17.18 -18.91 21.69
C ASP A 64 18.38 -18.37 20.90
N ARG A 65 18.22 -18.15 19.58
CA ARG A 65 19.30 -17.67 18.70
C ARG A 65 19.38 -16.14 18.65
N ILE A 66 18.24 -15.44 18.70
CA ILE A 66 18.21 -13.97 18.59
C ILE A 66 18.27 -13.26 19.95
N SER A 67 17.82 -13.91 21.03
CA SER A 67 17.82 -13.34 22.37
C SER A 67 19.21 -12.87 22.84
N PRO A 68 20.31 -13.63 22.66
CA PRO A 68 21.65 -13.18 23.07
C PRO A 68 22.09 -11.90 22.34
N VAL A 69 21.75 -11.79 21.05
CA VAL A 69 22.07 -10.62 20.22
C VAL A 69 21.29 -9.38 20.68
N LEU A 70 20.00 -9.55 20.97
CA LEU A 70 19.15 -8.47 21.50
C LEU A 70 19.64 -7.99 22.88
N ARG A 71 19.95 -8.93 23.78
CA ARG A 71 20.48 -8.62 25.12
C ARG A 71 21.78 -7.82 25.03
N ALA A 72 22.74 -8.28 24.23
CA ALA A 72 24.01 -7.58 24.09
C ALA A 72 23.87 -6.17 23.50
N ALA A 73 22.89 -5.95 22.62
CA ALA A 73 22.57 -4.61 22.17
C ALA A 73 22.05 -3.72 23.30
N PHE A 74 21.18 -4.24 24.17
CA PHE A 74 20.64 -3.48 25.31
C PHE A 74 21.71 -3.20 26.37
N GLU A 75 22.56 -4.17 26.67
CA GLU A 75 23.70 -4.01 27.58
C GLU A 75 24.69 -2.97 27.06
N LEU A 76 25.04 -3.03 25.77
CA LEU A 76 25.87 -2.02 25.12
C LEU A 76 25.25 -0.61 25.21
N LEU A 77 23.95 -0.49 24.94
CA LEU A 77 23.25 0.81 25.02
C LEU A 77 23.20 1.35 26.46
N ARG A 78 23.07 0.47 27.45
CA ARG A 78 23.14 0.82 28.88
C ARG A 78 24.54 1.30 29.26
N GLU A 79 25.57 0.54 28.90
CA GLU A 79 26.97 0.88 29.19
C GLU A 79 27.42 2.18 28.53
N ALA A 80 26.96 2.44 27.31
CA ALA A 80 27.33 3.64 26.59
C ALA A 80 26.81 4.92 27.25
N GLY A 81 25.66 4.86 27.93
CA GLY A 81 25.02 6.01 28.59
C GLY A 81 24.68 7.18 27.63
N ARG A 82 24.80 6.96 26.32
CA ARG A 82 24.58 7.94 25.25
C ARG A 82 23.97 7.25 24.03
N PRO A 83 23.29 8.00 23.14
CA PRO A 83 22.87 7.46 21.85
C PRO A 83 24.06 6.97 21.02
N LEU A 84 23.96 5.74 20.50
CA LEU A 84 24.92 5.14 19.59
C LEU A 84 24.38 5.12 18.16
N ARG A 85 25.24 5.28 17.16
CA ARG A 85 24.82 5.05 15.76
C ARG A 85 24.58 3.55 15.52
N PRO A 86 23.65 3.17 14.63
CA PRO A 86 23.40 1.75 14.34
C PRO A 86 24.67 0.99 13.92
N GLU A 87 25.58 1.63 13.18
CA GLU A 87 26.86 1.04 12.78
C GLU A 87 27.80 0.76 13.97
N GLU A 88 27.82 1.66 14.96
CA GLU A 88 28.55 1.45 16.22
C GLU A 88 27.95 0.24 16.96
N VAL A 89 26.62 0.19 17.10
CA VAL A 89 25.91 -0.93 17.73
C VAL A 89 26.22 -2.25 17.03
N ARG A 90 26.18 -2.26 15.69
CA ARG A 90 26.49 -3.46 14.90
C ARG A 90 27.88 -3.99 15.21
N LYS A 91 28.90 -3.13 15.10
CA LYS A 91 30.30 -3.52 15.28
C LYS A 91 30.55 -4.06 16.69
N GLU A 92 30.00 -3.39 17.70
CA GLU A 92 30.19 -3.75 19.10
C GLU A 92 29.43 -5.04 19.47
N VAL A 93 28.19 -5.21 19.03
CA VAL A 93 27.42 -6.45 19.28
C VAL A 93 28.09 -7.66 18.63
N GLU A 94 28.63 -7.51 17.42
CA GLU A 94 29.37 -8.56 16.72
C GLU A 94 30.65 -8.98 17.46
N SER A 95 31.26 -8.07 18.22
CA SER A 95 32.44 -8.37 19.06
C SER A 95 32.08 -9.00 20.42
N ARG A 96 30.86 -8.79 20.91
CA ARG A 96 30.42 -9.18 22.27
C ARG A 96 29.72 -10.53 22.32
N VAL A 97 29.10 -10.98 21.23
CA VAL A 97 28.30 -12.21 21.18
C VAL A 97 28.73 -13.11 20.04
N THR A 98 28.78 -14.42 20.32
CA THR A 98 28.96 -15.41 19.27
C THR A 98 27.67 -15.55 18.47
N ILE A 99 27.66 -14.96 17.28
CA ILE A 99 26.53 -15.04 16.35
C ILE A 99 26.55 -16.40 15.64
N PRO A 100 25.46 -17.19 15.67
CA PRO A 100 25.34 -18.45 14.94
C PRO A 100 25.66 -18.31 13.45
N ALA A 101 26.36 -19.28 12.86
CA ALA A 101 26.85 -19.22 11.48
C ALA A 101 25.73 -18.98 10.45
N GLU A 102 24.56 -19.59 10.66
CA GLU A 102 23.35 -19.43 9.86
C GLU A 102 22.76 -18.00 9.84
N LEU A 103 23.02 -17.22 10.90
CA LEU A 103 22.59 -15.82 11.00
C LEU A 103 23.66 -14.83 10.49
N ARG A 104 24.89 -15.29 10.25
CA ARG A 104 25.97 -14.46 9.66
C ARG A 104 25.85 -14.33 8.15
N GLY A 105 25.17 -15.28 7.49
CA GLY A 105 24.93 -15.23 6.05
C GLY A 105 24.18 -13.96 5.61
N PRO A 106 24.43 -13.48 4.38
CA PRO A 106 23.67 -12.37 3.82
C PRO A 106 22.19 -12.77 3.62
N ASN A 107 21.29 -11.84 3.87
CA ASN A 107 19.90 -11.86 3.42
C ASN A 107 19.82 -11.47 1.94
N ALA A 108 18.60 -11.41 1.37
CA ALA A 108 18.42 -11.06 -0.04
C ALA A 108 18.90 -9.64 -0.41
N HIS A 109 19.24 -8.82 0.59
CA HIS A 109 19.73 -7.45 0.45
C HIS A 109 21.24 -7.32 0.74
N GLY A 110 21.96 -8.44 0.88
CA GLY A 110 23.39 -8.44 1.18
C GLY A 110 23.74 -8.01 2.62
N GLN A 111 22.75 -7.89 3.50
CA GLN A 111 22.95 -7.59 4.92
C GLN A 111 22.99 -8.89 5.73
N ALA A 112 23.80 -8.95 6.79
CA ALA A 112 23.82 -10.14 7.65
C ALA A 112 22.44 -10.35 8.31
N ARG A 113 21.90 -11.58 8.26
CA ARG A 113 20.55 -11.90 8.76
C ARG A 113 20.34 -11.50 10.22
N TRP A 114 21.35 -11.69 11.08
CA TRP A 114 21.30 -11.27 12.48
C TRP A 114 21.08 -9.75 12.64
N TRP A 115 21.66 -8.96 11.73
CA TRP A 115 21.58 -7.50 11.77
C TRP A 115 20.18 -7.02 11.37
N ALA A 116 19.62 -7.62 10.32
CA ALA A 116 18.23 -7.38 9.94
C ALA A 116 17.28 -7.72 11.10
N GLN A 117 17.50 -8.86 11.76
CA GLN A 117 16.71 -9.30 12.90
C GLN A 117 16.82 -8.38 14.11
N LEU A 118 18.03 -7.95 14.46
CA LEU A 118 18.24 -6.97 15.53
C LEU A 118 17.52 -5.64 15.20
N GLY A 119 17.50 -5.23 13.93
CA GLY A 119 16.73 -4.08 13.46
C GLY A 119 15.23 -4.18 13.76
N PHE A 120 14.63 -5.36 13.55
CA PHE A 120 13.22 -5.63 13.88
C PHE A 120 12.97 -5.58 15.39
N ARG A 121 13.77 -6.29 16.19
CA ARG A 121 13.56 -6.37 17.66
C ARG A 121 13.75 -5.03 18.36
N THR A 122 14.72 -4.24 17.91
CA THR A 122 14.90 -2.87 18.40
C THR A 122 13.77 -1.94 17.94
N GLY A 123 13.08 -2.26 16.83
CA GLY A 123 11.86 -1.58 16.40
C GLY A 123 10.69 -1.86 17.33
N GLU A 124 10.44 -3.14 17.64
CA GLU A 124 9.43 -3.56 18.63
C GLU A 124 9.68 -2.92 19.99
N ALA A 125 10.95 -2.92 20.43
CA ALA A 125 11.36 -2.33 21.71
C ALA A 125 11.14 -0.81 21.75
N ALA A 126 11.38 -0.12 20.64
CA ALA A 126 11.08 1.30 20.54
C ALA A 126 9.58 1.56 20.62
N SER A 127 8.78 0.72 19.96
CA SER A 127 7.32 0.83 19.97
C SER A 127 6.71 0.61 21.35
N ILE A 128 7.32 -0.18 22.24
CA ILE A 128 6.88 -0.31 23.64
C ILE A 128 7.60 0.63 24.62
N GLY A 129 8.50 1.48 24.11
CA GLY A 129 9.20 2.48 24.92
C GLY A 129 10.40 1.96 25.70
N TRP A 130 10.90 0.75 25.42
CA TRP A 130 12.13 0.20 26.03
C TRP A 130 13.41 0.83 25.46
N MET A 131 13.34 1.40 24.25
CA MET A 131 14.44 2.16 23.68
C MET A 131 13.94 3.30 22.81
N THR A 132 14.83 4.21 22.42
CA THR A 132 14.58 5.24 21.42
C THR A 132 15.51 5.04 20.23
N LYS A 133 15.01 5.38 19.04
CA LYS A 133 15.79 5.48 17.80
C LYS A 133 15.92 6.92 17.30
N ARG A 134 15.48 7.92 18.09
CA ARG A 134 15.55 9.34 17.76
C ARG A 134 16.96 9.85 18.10
N ASN A 135 17.70 10.31 17.09
CA ASN A 135 19.10 10.78 17.19
C ASN A 135 20.11 9.69 17.62
N GLY A 136 19.92 8.47 17.13
CA GLY A 136 20.72 7.29 17.51
C GLY A 136 19.90 6.32 18.35
N TRP A 137 20.49 5.16 18.65
CA TRP A 137 19.87 4.14 19.50
C TRP A 137 20.27 4.42 20.93
N ALA A 138 19.31 4.49 21.84
CA ALA A 138 19.54 4.59 23.28
C ALA A 138 18.48 3.77 24.03
N ILE A 139 18.88 3.05 25.07
CA ILE A 139 17.95 2.35 25.96
C ILE A 139 17.26 3.36 26.87
N THR A 140 15.98 3.16 27.18
CA THR A 140 15.26 3.99 28.16
C THR A 140 15.31 3.35 29.55
N GLU A 141 14.87 4.08 30.57
CA GLU A 141 14.67 3.50 31.90
C GLU A 141 13.73 2.28 31.93
N ALA A 142 12.73 2.24 31.05
CA ALA A 142 11.86 1.07 30.93
C ALA A 142 12.60 -0.14 30.32
N GLY A 143 13.50 0.10 29.36
CA GLY A 143 14.34 -0.95 28.79
C GLY A 143 15.42 -1.44 29.75
N ILE A 144 16.00 -0.55 30.57
CA ILE A 144 16.96 -0.92 31.62
C ILE A 144 16.28 -1.83 32.64
N ARG A 145 15.10 -1.45 33.13
CA ARG A 145 14.32 -2.31 34.04
C ARG A 145 14.00 -3.66 33.40
N ALA A 146 13.53 -3.68 32.15
CA ALA A 146 13.26 -4.94 31.45
C ALA A 146 14.52 -5.81 31.27
N LEU A 147 15.68 -5.19 31.03
CA LEU A 147 16.95 -5.90 30.90
C LEU A 147 17.37 -6.59 32.21
N ASP A 148 17.07 -5.95 33.34
CA ASP A 148 17.36 -6.44 34.69
C ASP A 148 16.31 -7.47 35.18
N ASP A 149 15.04 -7.27 34.84
CA ASP A 149 13.92 -8.10 35.31
C ASP A 149 13.79 -9.44 34.58
N PHE A 150 14.23 -9.52 33.32
CA PHE A 150 14.04 -10.72 32.50
C PHE A 150 15.38 -11.26 32.03
N GLU A 151 15.76 -12.48 32.39
CA GLU A 151 17.03 -13.10 32.00
C GLU A 151 16.93 -13.92 30.69
N GLY A 152 18.07 -14.11 30.02
CA GLY A 152 18.17 -14.99 28.85
C GLY A 152 17.10 -14.72 27.78
N THR A 153 16.39 -15.79 27.40
CA THR A 153 15.31 -15.74 26.39
C THR A 153 14.03 -15.08 26.87
N GLU A 154 13.89 -14.85 28.17
CA GLU A 154 12.71 -14.23 28.75
C GLU A 154 12.60 -12.76 28.37
N LEU A 155 13.73 -12.04 28.25
CA LEU A 155 13.75 -10.66 27.73
C LEU A 155 13.09 -10.55 26.35
N TYR A 156 13.42 -11.49 25.47
CA TYR A 156 12.83 -11.54 24.13
C TYR A 156 11.35 -11.92 24.18
N ARG A 157 10.98 -12.91 25.00
CA ARG A 157 9.57 -13.32 25.15
C ARG A 157 8.73 -12.17 25.68
N GLU A 158 9.26 -11.43 26.63
CA GLU A 158 8.59 -10.29 27.23
C GLU A 158 8.45 -9.13 26.26
N LEU A 159 9.50 -8.81 25.50
CA LEU A 159 9.45 -7.83 24.43
C LEU A 159 8.28 -8.15 23.48
N VAL A 160 8.20 -9.40 23.03
CA VAL A 160 7.13 -9.86 22.13
C VAL A 160 5.77 -9.79 22.85
N ARG A 161 5.69 -10.18 24.13
CA ARG A 161 4.45 -10.15 24.92
C ARG A 161 3.90 -8.73 25.07
N GLN A 162 4.72 -7.77 25.50
CA GLN A 162 4.31 -6.38 25.71
C GLN A 162 4.01 -5.69 24.39
N TYR A 163 4.79 -5.99 23.34
CA TYR A 163 4.54 -5.47 22.00
C TYR A 163 3.17 -5.92 21.48
N ARG A 164 2.81 -7.19 21.69
CA ARG A 164 1.48 -7.73 21.41
C ARG A 164 0.41 -7.05 22.27
N ALA A 165 0.64 -6.94 23.58
CA ALA A 165 -0.31 -6.33 24.52
C ALA A 165 -0.61 -4.86 24.20
N ARG A 166 0.37 -4.10 23.69
CA ARG A 166 0.19 -2.71 23.26
C ARG A 166 -0.59 -2.60 21.93
N ARG A 167 -0.62 -3.66 21.11
CA ARG A 167 -1.39 -3.72 19.86
C ARG A 167 -2.81 -4.24 20.00
N LEU A 168 -3.14 -4.85 21.14
CA LEU A 168 -4.48 -5.36 21.46
C LEU A 168 -5.19 -4.40 22.42
N PRO A 169 -6.53 -4.24 22.34
CA PRO A 169 -7.28 -3.55 23.39
C PRO A 169 -7.16 -4.30 24.73
N PRO A 170 -7.28 -3.61 25.89
CA PRO A 170 -7.18 -4.26 27.20
C PRO A 170 -8.28 -5.33 27.36
N ARG A 171 -7.92 -6.49 27.89
CA ARG A 171 -8.85 -7.62 28.07
C ARG A 171 -9.91 -7.29 29.13
N PRO A 172 -11.20 -7.45 28.83
CA PRO A 172 -12.26 -7.33 29.83
C PRO A 172 -12.47 -8.68 30.51
N HIS A 173 -11.66 -9.03 31.51
CA HIS A 173 -11.94 -10.20 32.34
C HIS A 173 -11.54 -9.98 33.80
N ASP A 174 -12.46 -9.36 34.54
CA ASP A 174 -12.72 -9.65 35.96
C ASP A 174 -14.24 -9.86 36.14
N ARG A 175 -14.79 -10.89 35.49
CA ARG A 175 -16.08 -11.51 35.88
C ARG A 175 -16.02 -13.02 35.67
N PRO A 176 -16.31 -13.84 36.69
CA PRO A 176 -16.33 -15.29 36.55
C PRO A 176 -17.65 -15.76 35.91
N GLY A 177 -17.57 -16.62 34.89
CA GLY A 177 -18.72 -17.45 34.51
C GLY A 177 -19.05 -17.64 33.02
N THR A 178 -18.21 -17.23 32.07
CA THR A 178 -18.48 -17.49 30.64
C THR A 178 -17.37 -18.30 30.00
N THR A 179 -17.80 -19.32 29.25
CA THR A 179 -17.03 -20.20 28.37
C THR A 179 -15.90 -19.44 27.65
N PRO A 180 -14.70 -20.02 27.49
CA PRO A 180 -13.60 -19.32 26.85
C PRO A 180 -14.03 -18.93 25.43
N PRO A 181 -13.92 -17.64 25.06
CA PRO A 181 -14.16 -17.25 23.68
C PRO A 181 -13.16 -17.96 22.77
N PRO A 182 -13.51 -18.19 21.49
CA PRO A 182 -12.55 -18.70 20.50
C PRO A 182 -11.28 -17.84 20.54
N ASP A 183 -10.13 -18.47 20.30
CA ASP A 183 -8.81 -17.82 20.36
C ASP A 183 -8.85 -16.41 19.76
N PRO A 184 -8.26 -15.40 20.43
CA PRO A 184 -8.31 -14.04 19.93
C PRO A 184 -7.70 -14.00 18.53
N ILE A 185 -8.48 -13.47 17.57
CA ILE A 185 -8.04 -13.26 16.20
C ILE A 185 -6.73 -12.46 16.26
N PRO A 186 -5.61 -12.95 15.68
CA PRO A 186 -4.35 -12.22 15.68
C PRO A 186 -4.53 -10.81 15.12
N ALA A 187 -3.80 -9.83 15.64
CA ALA A 187 -3.80 -8.49 15.06
C ALA A 187 -3.45 -8.57 13.56
N ALA A 188 -4.04 -7.72 12.72
CA ALA A 188 -3.95 -7.83 11.26
C ALA A 188 -2.51 -8.05 10.74
N PHE A 189 -1.55 -7.35 11.32
CA PHE A 189 -0.13 -7.47 10.96
C PHE A 189 0.53 -8.76 11.48
N GLU A 190 0.07 -9.33 12.59
CA GLU A 190 0.55 -10.63 13.05
C GLU A 190 0.08 -11.75 12.14
N GLN A 191 -1.19 -11.69 11.70
CA GLN A 191 -1.71 -12.62 10.70
C GLN A 191 -0.93 -12.53 9.37
N PHE A 192 -0.57 -11.31 8.96
CA PHE A 192 0.32 -11.10 7.82
C PHE A 192 1.66 -11.83 7.99
N GLN A 193 2.33 -11.65 9.13
CA GLN A 193 3.61 -12.30 9.41
C GLN A 193 3.49 -13.84 9.45
N GLN A 194 2.41 -14.37 10.01
CA GLN A 194 2.14 -15.82 9.98
C GLN A 194 1.95 -16.33 8.54
N ASN A 195 1.22 -15.58 7.71
CA ASN A 195 1.01 -15.94 6.31
C ASN A 195 2.31 -15.87 5.49
N LEU A 196 3.20 -14.91 5.77
CA LEU A 196 4.55 -14.86 5.18
C LEU A 196 5.43 -16.01 5.67
N GLN A 197 5.32 -16.40 6.95
CA GLN A 197 6.04 -17.55 7.47
C GLN A 197 5.61 -18.84 6.75
N TYR A 198 4.32 -18.99 6.47
CA TYR A 198 3.83 -20.10 5.65
C TYR A 198 4.38 -20.05 4.22
N ALA A 199 4.47 -18.85 3.60
CA ALA A 199 5.12 -18.70 2.30
C ALA A 199 6.60 -19.14 2.33
N ARG A 200 7.35 -18.85 3.41
CA ARG A 200 8.73 -19.33 3.58
C ARG A 200 8.80 -20.85 3.69
N GLN A 201 7.88 -21.47 4.43
CA GLN A 201 7.80 -22.92 4.55
C GLN A 201 7.55 -23.60 3.18
N LEU A 202 6.80 -22.97 2.28
CA LEU A 202 6.65 -23.46 0.90
C LEU A 202 7.98 -23.41 0.13
N VAL A 203 8.79 -22.37 0.32
CA VAL A 203 10.14 -22.31 -0.28
C VAL A 203 11.05 -23.39 0.28
N ASP A 204 11.06 -23.59 1.60
CA ASP A 204 11.86 -24.64 2.23
C ASP A 204 11.42 -26.04 1.76
N GLY A 205 10.12 -26.25 1.62
CA GLY A 205 9.54 -27.45 1.00
C GLY A 205 10.07 -27.67 -0.42
N GLY A 206 10.10 -26.63 -1.24
CA GLY A 206 10.66 -26.66 -2.60
C GLY A 206 12.12 -27.10 -2.61
N ARG A 207 12.96 -26.47 -1.78
CA ARG A 207 14.38 -26.82 -1.67
C ARG A 207 14.59 -28.27 -1.23
N ASN A 208 13.79 -28.75 -0.29
CA ASN A 208 13.87 -30.12 0.20
C ASN A 208 13.55 -31.12 -0.92
N LEU A 209 12.50 -30.87 -1.70
CA LEU A 209 12.13 -31.72 -2.83
C LEU A 209 13.13 -31.67 -3.98
N GLU A 210 13.75 -30.51 -4.25
CA GLU A 210 14.87 -30.39 -5.20
C GLU A 210 16.06 -31.24 -4.76
N ARG A 211 16.43 -31.20 -3.47
CA ARG A 211 17.52 -32.03 -2.91
C ARG A 211 17.24 -33.53 -3.03
N LEU A 212 15.97 -33.92 -2.91
CA LEU A 212 15.52 -35.30 -3.11
C LEU A 212 15.36 -35.68 -4.59
N ALA A 213 15.66 -34.76 -5.52
CA ALA A 213 15.53 -34.94 -6.96
C ALA A 213 14.15 -35.46 -7.40
N VAL A 214 13.08 -34.97 -6.76
CA VAL A 214 11.71 -35.37 -7.09
C VAL A 214 11.37 -34.91 -8.51
N GLY A 215 11.06 -35.87 -9.38
CA GLY A 215 10.75 -35.62 -10.80
C GLY A 215 9.28 -35.87 -11.19
N SER A 216 8.40 -36.20 -10.23
CA SER A 216 6.99 -36.47 -10.53
C SER A 216 6.17 -35.22 -10.86
N PHE A 217 6.66 -34.04 -10.52
CA PHE A 217 6.10 -32.73 -10.86
C PHE A 217 7.19 -31.65 -10.84
N ASP A 218 6.86 -30.46 -11.34
CA ASP A 218 7.75 -29.30 -11.32
C ASP A 218 7.84 -28.72 -9.90
N VAL A 219 8.94 -29.02 -9.19
CA VAL A 219 9.17 -28.54 -7.81
C VAL A 219 9.13 -27.01 -7.71
N THR A 220 9.44 -26.29 -8.79
CA THR A 220 9.41 -24.82 -8.81
C THR A 220 7.98 -24.26 -8.64
N ASP A 221 6.94 -25.09 -8.79
CA ASP A 221 5.56 -24.71 -8.45
C ASP A 221 5.38 -24.41 -6.95
N LEU A 222 6.21 -24.95 -6.06
CA LEU A 222 6.21 -24.54 -4.65
C LEU A 222 6.70 -23.09 -4.47
N TYR A 223 7.65 -22.63 -5.29
CA TYR A 223 8.10 -21.24 -5.30
C TYR A 223 7.02 -20.30 -5.86
N ARG A 224 6.27 -20.75 -6.88
CA ARG A 224 5.11 -20.01 -7.40
C ARG A 224 3.98 -19.91 -6.36
N ALA A 225 3.75 -20.99 -5.62
CA ALA A 225 2.79 -21.01 -4.51
C ALA A 225 3.22 -20.06 -3.39
N ALA A 226 4.50 -20.08 -3.01
CA ALA A 226 5.07 -19.15 -2.01
C ALA A 226 4.89 -17.68 -2.43
N TRP A 227 5.21 -17.35 -3.69
CA TRP A 227 5.00 -16.00 -4.24
C TRP A 227 3.54 -15.57 -4.17
N THR A 228 2.63 -16.44 -4.62
CA THR A 228 1.19 -16.16 -4.62
C THR A 228 0.66 -15.98 -3.19
N GLN A 229 1.11 -16.82 -2.25
CA GLN A 229 0.75 -16.74 -0.84
C GLN A 229 1.21 -15.43 -0.20
N ALA A 230 2.44 -14.98 -0.49
CA ALA A 230 2.98 -13.74 0.05
C ALA A 230 2.19 -12.50 -0.43
N VAL A 231 1.81 -12.48 -1.71
CA VAL A 231 0.98 -11.41 -2.28
C VAL A 231 -0.44 -11.42 -1.69
N ALA A 232 -1.03 -12.60 -1.50
CA ALA A 232 -2.33 -12.73 -0.85
C ALA A 232 -2.28 -12.28 0.63
N ALA A 233 -1.18 -12.56 1.33
CA ALA A 233 -0.97 -12.10 2.69
C ALA A 233 -0.97 -10.57 2.77
N LEU A 234 -0.25 -9.89 1.87
CA LEU A 234 -0.22 -8.43 1.81
C LEU A 234 -1.62 -7.85 1.55
N ASP A 235 -2.31 -8.37 0.53
CA ASP A 235 -3.65 -7.92 0.12
C ASP A 235 -4.66 -7.99 1.28
N HIS A 236 -4.67 -9.12 1.98
CA HIS A 236 -5.51 -9.34 3.15
C HIS A 236 -5.17 -8.37 4.28
N TRP A 237 -3.88 -8.20 4.58
CA TRP A 237 -3.43 -7.29 5.61
C TRP A 237 -3.80 -5.84 5.34
N VAL A 238 -3.58 -5.34 4.11
CA VAL A 238 -3.94 -3.97 3.73
C VAL A 238 -5.43 -3.73 3.94
N THR A 239 -6.28 -4.68 3.55
CA THR A 239 -7.73 -4.60 3.81
C THR A 239 -8.02 -4.44 5.28
N ARG A 240 -7.47 -5.32 6.13
CA ARG A 240 -7.70 -5.30 7.58
C ARG A 240 -7.18 -4.02 8.22
N GLU A 241 -5.98 -3.56 7.86
CA GLU A 241 -5.38 -2.34 8.39
C GLU A 241 -6.22 -1.09 8.04
N ILE A 242 -6.79 -1.02 6.83
CA ILE A 242 -7.71 0.06 6.44
C ILE A 242 -8.99 -0.01 7.27
N VAL A 243 -9.60 -1.19 7.39
CA VAL A 243 -10.83 -1.39 8.18
C VAL A 243 -10.62 -0.99 9.64
N ASP A 244 -9.56 -1.50 10.27
CA ASP A 244 -9.27 -1.27 11.68
C ASP A 244 -9.05 0.23 11.97
N ARG A 245 -8.32 0.94 11.10
CA ARG A 245 -8.09 2.40 11.24
C ARG A 245 -9.34 3.22 10.93
N ALA A 246 -10.12 2.84 9.94
CA ALA A 246 -11.37 3.51 9.60
C ALA A 246 -12.39 3.38 10.75
N LEU A 247 -12.43 2.20 11.36
CA LEU A 247 -13.25 1.97 12.54
C LEU A 247 -12.78 2.83 13.73
N ALA A 248 -11.47 2.92 13.96
CA ALA A 248 -10.93 3.79 15.01
C ALA A 248 -11.29 5.28 14.79
N LEU A 249 -11.31 5.76 13.54
CA LEU A 249 -11.76 7.11 13.19
C LEU A 249 -13.27 7.32 13.38
N ALA A 250 -14.08 6.28 13.18
CA ALA A 250 -15.51 6.33 13.43
C ALA A 250 -15.82 6.40 14.93
N LEU A 251 -15.10 5.61 15.74
CA LEU A 251 -15.25 5.55 17.20
C LEU A 251 -14.64 6.76 17.93
N ASN A 252 -13.82 7.57 17.25
CA ASN A 252 -13.23 8.78 17.81
C ASN A 252 -13.63 10.02 17.00
N PRO A 253 -14.77 10.67 17.32
CA PRO A 253 -15.28 11.83 16.58
C PRO A 253 -14.34 13.04 16.59
N GLU A 254 -13.55 13.20 17.66
CA GLU A 254 -12.60 14.30 17.84
C GLU A 254 -11.30 14.11 17.04
N ALA A 255 -11.04 12.89 16.57
CA ALA A 255 -9.88 12.61 15.73
C ALA A 255 -10.00 13.32 14.38
N ARG A 256 -8.90 13.94 13.93
CA ARG A 256 -8.85 14.57 12.61
C ARG A 256 -9.07 13.54 11.50
N ARG A 257 -10.20 13.65 10.80
CA ARG A 257 -10.57 12.74 9.71
C ARG A 257 -9.92 13.15 8.38
N PRO A 258 -9.39 12.18 7.60
CA PRO A 258 -9.03 12.42 6.21
C PRO A 258 -10.25 12.86 5.39
N PRO A 259 -10.10 13.74 4.38
CA PRO A 259 -11.22 14.15 3.53
C PRO A 259 -11.95 12.98 2.87
N LYS A 260 -11.21 11.94 2.45
CA LYS A 260 -11.79 10.77 1.80
C LYS A 260 -12.66 9.94 2.75
N PHE A 261 -12.32 9.89 4.05
CA PHE A 261 -13.16 9.26 5.07
C PHE A 261 -14.54 9.90 5.13
N SER A 262 -14.60 11.23 5.04
CA SER A 262 -15.86 11.99 5.13
C SER A 262 -16.77 11.79 3.92
N ASN A 263 -16.22 11.28 2.81
CA ASN A 263 -16.94 10.98 1.58
C ASN A 263 -17.30 9.49 1.46
N LEU A 264 -17.07 8.69 2.51
CA LEU A 264 -17.47 7.29 2.52
C LEU A 264 -19.00 7.20 2.40
N SER A 265 -19.48 6.51 1.36
CA SER A 265 -20.90 6.28 1.17
C SER A 265 -21.39 5.24 2.17
N ILE A 266 -22.41 5.59 2.94
CA ILE A 266 -23.03 4.72 3.94
C ILE A 266 -24.51 4.54 3.56
N PRO A 267 -25.02 3.30 3.45
CA PRO A 267 -26.44 3.05 3.23
C PRO A 267 -27.27 3.67 4.36
N VAL A 268 -28.41 4.28 4.02
CA VAL A 268 -29.31 4.91 5.02
C VAL A 268 -29.76 3.87 6.04
N GLU A 269 -30.00 2.63 5.60
CA GLU A 269 -30.40 1.53 6.48
C GLU A 269 -29.31 1.17 7.50
N LEU A 270 -28.02 1.30 7.14
CA LEU A 270 -26.92 1.09 8.08
C LEU A 270 -26.90 2.20 9.14
N PHE A 271 -27.08 3.46 8.69
CA PHE A 271 -27.16 4.61 9.58
C PHE A 271 -28.34 4.50 10.55
N GLU A 272 -29.54 4.13 10.07
CA GLU A 272 -30.74 3.98 10.89
C GLU A 272 -30.55 2.92 11.98
N ARG A 273 -30.02 1.72 11.64
CA ARG A 273 -29.77 0.66 12.64
C ARG A 273 -28.80 1.11 13.74
N ILE A 274 -27.75 1.84 13.36
CA ILE A 274 -26.76 2.37 14.31
C ILE A 274 -27.36 3.51 15.14
N HIS A 275 -28.09 4.43 14.50
CA HIS A 275 -28.65 5.63 15.14
C HIS A 275 -29.80 5.31 16.09
N HIS A 276 -30.63 4.31 15.77
CA HIS A 276 -31.70 3.83 16.64
C HIS A 276 -31.21 2.87 17.73
N HIS A 277 -29.90 2.61 17.81
CA HIS A 277 -29.26 1.73 18.77
C HIS A 277 -29.70 0.26 18.68
N ASP A 278 -30.14 -0.18 17.51
CA ASP A 278 -30.50 -1.58 17.27
C ASP A 278 -29.24 -2.47 17.16
N GLU A 279 -28.12 -1.90 16.67
CA GLU A 279 -26.84 -2.59 16.52
C GLU A 279 -25.66 -1.69 16.93
N PRO A 280 -24.57 -2.26 17.49
CA PRO A 280 -23.39 -1.49 17.88
C PRO A 280 -22.61 -0.96 16.66
N LEU A 281 -22.29 0.34 16.68
CA LEU A 281 -21.52 1.02 15.61
C LEU A 281 -20.28 0.23 15.21
N GLY A 282 -19.51 -0.26 16.18
CA GLY A 282 -18.22 -0.88 15.90
C GLY A 282 -18.31 -2.15 15.05
N GLU A 283 -19.26 -3.02 15.37
CA GLU A 283 -19.47 -4.29 14.67
C GLU A 283 -20.14 -4.04 13.30
N THR A 284 -21.23 -3.28 13.29
CA THR A 284 -22.03 -3.05 12.08
C THR A 284 -21.27 -2.23 11.03
N PHE A 285 -20.57 -1.18 11.45
CA PHE A 285 -19.74 -0.39 10.54
C PHE A 285 -18.48 -1.17 10.11
N GLY A 286 -17.85 -1.92 11.02
CA GLY A 286 -16.72 -2.79 10.69
C GLY A 286 -17.08 -3.81 9.59
N ALA A 287 -18.18 -4.55 9.76
CA ALA A 287 -18.66 -5.50 8.76
C ALA A 287 -19.02 -4.83 7.41
N HIS A 288 -19.59 -3.62 7.46
CA HIS A 288 -19.85 -2.83 6.26
C HIS A 288 -18.55 -2.46 5.53
N LEU A 289 -17.52 -1.99 6.24
CA LEU A 289 -16.22 -1.66 5.67
C LEU A 289 -15.52 -2.90 5.10
N GLU A 290 -15.54 -4.03 5.80
CA GLU A 290 -14.98 -5.28 5.30
C GLU A 290 -15.62 -5.68 3.97
N LYS A 291 -16.96 -5.63 3.89
CA LYS A 291 -17.68 -5.91 2.65
C LYS A 291 -17.38 -4.87 1.56
N HIS A 292 -17.23 -3.60 1.92
CA HIS A 292 -16.90 -2.54 0.97
C HIS A 292 -15.52 -2.77 0.34
N PHE A 293 -14.53 -3.09 1.17
CA PHE A 293 -13.16 -3.28 0.72
C PHE A 293 -12.85 -4.70 0.21
N SER A 294 -13.68 -5.73 0.51
CA SER A 294 -13.44 -7.11 0.06
C SER A 294 -13.47 -7.27 -1.47
N PHE A 295 -14.16 -6.39 -2.19
CA PHE A 295 -14.18 -6.39 -3.65
C PHE A 295 -12.96 -5.70 -4.26
N MET A 296 -12.13 -5.04 -3.46
CA MET A 296 -10.91 -4.37 -3.89
C MET A 296 -9.72 -5.29 -3.69
N THR A 297 -8.93 -5.49 -4.75
CA THR A 297 -7.64 -6.17 -4.64
C THR A 297 -6.53 -5.14 -4.43
N PHE A 298 -5.92 -5.16 -3.25
CA PHE A 298 -4.82 -4.34 -2.80
C PHE A 298 -3.45 -4.93 -3.17
N GLN A 299 -3.31 -5.35 -4.43
CA GLN A 299 -2.02 -5.78 -5.01
C GLN A 299 -1.41 -4.69 -5.89
N ASN A 300 -2.23 -3.74 -6.36
CA ASN A 300 -1.78 -2.60 -7.15
C ASN A 300 -1.42 -1.42 -6.23
N PRO A 301 -0.28 -0.75 -6.43
CA PRO A 301 0.14 0.37 -5.58
C PRO A 301 -0.86 1.53 -5.54
N GLU A 302 -1.54 1.83 -6.64
CA GLU A 302 -2.54 2.89 -6.65
C GLU A 302 -3.79 2.49 -5.86
N LYS A 303 -4.18 1.22 -5.89
CA LYS A 303 -5.28 0.71 -5.06
C LYS A 303 -4.95 0.72 -3.57
N ILE A 304 -3.72 0.38 -3.20
CA ILE A 304 -3.25 0.48 -1.81
C ILE A 304 -3.27 1.94 -1.34
N LYS A 305 -2.71 2.87 -2.12
CA LYS A 305 -2.75 4.32 -1.84
C LYS A 305 -4.19 4.82 -1.72
N GLU A 306 -5.04 4.42 -2.66
CA GLU A 306 -6.46 4.77 -2.70
C GLU A 306 -7.21 4.29 -1.46
N GLY A 307 -6.92 3.08 -0.99
CA GLY A 307 -7.48 2.49 0.22
C GLY A 307 -7.02 3.22 1.48
N PHE A 308 -5.71 3.41 1.65
CA PHE A 308 -5.17 4.12 2.82
C PHE A 308 -5.56 5.59 2.88
N ALA A 309 -5.94 6.23 1.77
CA ALA A 309 -6.45 7.60 1.77
C ALA A 309 -7.74 7.77 2.58
N TYR A 310 -8.50 6.70 2.84
CA TYR A 310 -9.64 6.73 3.77
C TYR A 310 -9.22 6.89 5.23
N VAL A 311 -7.97 6.57 5.58
CA VAL A 311 -7.53 6.52 6.98
C VAL A 311 -6.28 7.35 7.27
N SER A 312 -5.65 7.92 6.25
CA SER A 312 -4.50 8.79 6.39
C SER A 312 -4.42 9.82 5.27
N THR A 313 -3.84 10.98 5.56
CA THR A 313 -3.50 12.01 4.57
C THR A 313 -2.03 11.95 4.14
N VAL A 314 -1.27 10.95 4.60
CA VAL A 314 0.15 10.82 4.27
C VAL A 314 0.34 10.59 2.77
N ASN A 315 1.39 11.18 2.19
CA ASN A 315 1.85 10.79 0.86
C ASN A 315 2.54 9.41 0.97
N LEU A 316 1.73 8.35 0.87
CA LEU A 316 2.10 6.99 1.23
C LEU A 316 3.43 6.56 0.61
N TRP A 317 3.54 6.59 -0.72
CA TRP A 317 4.71 6.03 -1.41
C TRP A 317 5.98 6.84 -1.20
N VAL A 318 5.87 8.16 -1.06
CA VAL A 318 7.00 9.01 -0.68
C VAL A 318 7.49 8.63 0.71
N LYS A 319 6.57 8.52 1.68
CA LYS A 319 6.94 8.20 3.05
C LYS A 319 7.47 6.77 3.22
N VAL A 320 6.91 5.81 2.50
CA VAL A 320 7.41 4.43 2.44
C VAL A 320 8.82 4.39 1.88
N ALA A 321 9.09 5.11 0.78
CA ALA A 321 10.42 5.18 0.17
C ALA A 321 11.46 5.82 1.10
N GLU A 322 11.09 6.89 1.83
CA GLU A 322 11.94 7.49 2.87
C GLU A 322 12.28 6.46 3.96
N VAL A 323 11.28 5.71 4.44
CA VAL A 323 11.48 4.69 5.49
C VAL A 323 12.38 3.57 5.00
N LEU A 324 12.14 3.02 3.81
CA LEU A 324 12.96 1.95 3.24
C LEU A 324 14.40 2.41 2.99
N THR A 325 14.58 3.63 2.47
CA THR A 325 15.91 4.23 2.27
C THR A 325 16.65 4.46 3.60
N ALA A 326 15.93 4.84 4.66
CA ALA A 326 16.51 4.99 5.99
C ALA A 326 16.92 3.64 6.61
N GLN A 327 16.24 2.55 6.26
CA GLN A 327 16.56 1.19 6.71
C GLN A 327 17.78 0.61 5.97
N ASP A 328 17.97 0.96 4.69
CA ASP A 328 19.14 0.58 3.92
C ASP A 328 19.69 1.72 3.06
N ALA A 329 20.52 2.57 3.68
CA ALA A 329 21.11 3.75 3.04
C ALA A 329 22.04 3.40 1.86
N ARG A 330 22.45 2.14 1.71
CA ARG A 330 23.32 1.68 0.61
C ARG A 330 22.55 1.44 -0.69
N SER A 331 21.24 1.23 -0.59
CA SER A 331 20.35 0.97 -1.72
C SER A 331 19.12 1.89 -1.62
N PRO A 332 19.28 3.21 -1.80
CA PRO A 332 18.18 4.14 -1.76
C PRO A 332 17.13 3.78 -2.80
N ILE A 333 15.85 3.90 -2.43
CA ILE A 333 14.73 3.60 -3.31
C ILE A 333 13.78 4.79 -3.37
N THR A 334 13.32 5.13 -4.57
CA THR A 334 12.33 6.20 -4.78
C THR A 334 10.92 5.66 -4.63
N ALA A 335 9.93 6.55 -4.47
CA ALA A 335 8.52 6.19 -4.49
C ALA A 335 8.15 5.40 -5.77
N ASP A 336 8.69 5.80 -6.92
CA ASP A 336 8.52 5.07 -8.18
C ASP A 336 9.17 3.69 -8.16
N GLY A 337 10.36 3.56 -7.58
CA GLY A 337 11.01 2.26 -7.40
C GLY A 337 10.16 1.29 -6.57
N VAL A 338 9.59 1.77 -5.46
CA VAL A 338 8.68 0.97 -4.62
C VAL A 338 7.44 0.55 -5.41
N ARG A 339 6.78 1.49 -6.08
CA ARG A 339 5.58 1.23 -6.89
C ARG A 339 5.87 0.25 -8.02
N THR A 340 6.96 0.44 -8.76
CA THR A 340 7.35 -0.42 -9.88
C THR A 340 7.61 -1.84 -9.42
N ARG A 341 8.38 -2.03 -8.34
CA ARG A 341 8.64 -3.36 -7.81
C ARG A 341 7.37 -4.07 -7.32
N LEU A 342 6.43 -3.35 -6.71
CA LEU A 342 5.13 -3.93 -6.35
C LEU A 342 4.33 -4.35 -7.59
N ARG A 343 4.32 -3.52 -8.64
CA ARG A 343 3.62 -3.84 -9.90
C ARG A 343 4.20 -5.10 -10.55
N GLU A 344 5.52 -5.25 -10.57
CA GLU A 344 6.19 -6.44 -11.10
C GLU A 344 5.82 -7.71 -10.31
N ILE A 345 5.78 -7.61 -8.98
CA ILE A 345 5.38 -8.71 -8.10
C ILE A 345 3.92 -9.12 -8.32
N ALA A 346 3.02 -8.14 -8.38
CA ALA A 346 1.60 -8.37 -8.63
C ALA A 346 1.36 -8.93 -10.05
N TRP A 347 2.08 -8.42 -11.04
CA TRP A 347 2.03 -8.92 -12.41
C TRP A 347 2.44 -10.38 -12.49
N ARG A 348 3.57 -10.76 -11.85
CA ARG A 348 4.02 -12.15 -11.83
C ARG A 348 3.03 -13.07 -11.12
N ARG A 349 2.45 -12.64 -9.99
CA ARG A 349 1.37 -13.38 -9.31
C ARG A 349 0.17 -13.60 -10.22
N ASN A 350 -0.26 -12.58 -10.97
CA ASN A 350 -1.36 -12.72 -11.92
C ASN A 350 -1.01 -13.67 -13.07
N ASN A 351 0.24 -13.66 -13.54
CA ASN A 351 0.73 -14.62 -14.53
C ASN A 351 0.64 -16.05 -13.97
N ILE A 352 1.14 -16.28 -12.76
CA ILE A 352 1.04 -17.58 -12.08
C ILE A 352 -0.41 -18.05 -11.96
N ALA A 353 -1.30 -17.19 -11.47
CA ALA A 353 -2.68 -17.55 -11.14
C ALA A 353 -3.58 -17.71 -12.37
N HIS A 354 -3.39 -16.91 -13.42
CA HIS A 354 -4.34 -16.82 -14.53
C HIS A 354 -3.81 -17.33 -15.87
N THR A 355 -2.49 -17.36 -16.07
CA THR A 355 -1.87 -17.75 -17.34
C THR A 355 -0.91 -18.92 -17.17
N ALA A 356 -1.04 -19.68 -16.07
CA ALA A 356 -0.18 -20.82 -15.74
C ALA A 356 1.33 -20.47 -15.72
N ASP A 357 1.65 -19.20 -15.45
CA ASP A 357 2.98 -18.63 -15.48
C ASP A 357 3.72 -18.79 -16.83
N HIS A 358 3.02 -18.73 -17.97
CA HIS A 358 3.66 -18.87 -19.28
C HIS A 358 4.78 -17.85 -19.52
N ASP A 359 5.89 -18.30 -20.09
CA ASP A 359 7.02 -17.47 -20.52
C ASP A 359 6.75 -16.91 -21.94
N PRO A 360 6.57 -15.59 -22.11
CA PRO A 360 6.34 -14.98 -23.43
C PRO A 360 7.51 -15.20 -24.40
N GLN A 361 8.73 -15.36 -23.89
CA GLN A 361 9.94 -15.57 -24.68
C GLN A 361 10.18 -17.05 -25.01
N ARG A 362 9.50 -17.96 -24.31
CA ARG A 362 9.65 -19.42 -24.47
C ARG A 362 8.28 -20.11 -24.52
N PRO A 363 7.62 -20.10 -25.69
CA PRO A 363 6.29 -20.70 -25.83
C PRO A 363 6.24 -22.14 -25.30
N GLY A 364 5.20 -22.45 -24.51
CA GLY A 364 5.01 -23.77 -23.90
C GLY A 364 5.85 -24.06 -22.65
N ARG A 365 6.70 -23.13 -22.20
CA ARG A 365 7.39 -23.22 -20.92
C ARG A 365 6.79 -22.24 -19.92
N LYS A 366 6.89 -22.58 -18.63
CA LYS A 366 6.65 -21.63 -17.54
C LYS A 366 7.86 -20.71 -17.42
N ALA A 367 7.64 -19.47 -17.01
CA ALA A 367 8.71 -18.55 -16.70
C ALA A 367 9.53 -19.12 -15.53
N PRO A 368 10.88 -19.07 -15.59
CA PRO A 368 11.71 -19.60 -14.53
C PRO A 368 11.45 -18.85 -13.22
N ILE A 369 11.61 -19.58 -12.11
CA ILE A 369 11.58 -19.05 -10.76
C ILE A 369 12.48 -19.91 -9.86
N THR A 370 13.23 -19.26 -8.99
CA THR A 370 14.13 -19.89 -8.04
C THR A 370 13.67 -19.67 -6.60
N ALA A 371 14.15 -20.50 -5.68
CA ALA A 371 13.94 -20.31 -4.25
C ALA A 371 14.40 -18.92 -3.78
N ALA A 372 15.55 -18.45 -4.28
CA ALA A 372 16.13 -17.17 -3.90
C ALA A 372 15.26 -15.98 -4.36
N GLU A 373 14.69 -16.04 -5.56
CA GLU A 373 13.77 -15.01 -6.04
C GLU A 373 12.47 -14.98 -5.23
N ALA A 374 11.92 -16.16 -4.89
CA ALA A 374 10.72 -16.23 -4.05
C ALA A 374 10.96 -15.66 -2.64
N GLU A 375 12.09 -16.00 -2.01
CA GLU A 375 12.49 -15.44 -0.72
C GLU A 375 12.70 -13.93 -0.77
N ALA A 376 13.42 -13.44 -1.77
CA ALA A 376 13.67 -12.02 -1.93
C ALA A 376 12.36 -11.22 -2.09
N THR A 377 11.36 -11.81 -2.73
CA THR A 377 10.01 -11.23 -2.83
C THR A 377 9.29 -11.23 -1.49
N ILE A 378 9.33 -12.34 -0.74
CA ILE A 378 8.72 -12.42 0.60
C ILE A 378 9.35 -11.38 1.55
N GLU A 379 10.68 -11.31 1.61
CA GLU A 379 11.43 -10.35 2.43
C GLU A 379 11.09 -8.91 2.04
N TRP A 380 11.01 -8.63 0.73
CA TRP A 380 10.68 -7.29 0.26
C TRP A 380 9.24 -6.88 0.58
N LEU A 381 8.26 -7.78 0.42
CA LEU A 381 6.87 -7.51 0.78
C LEU A 381 6.71 -7.25 2.29
N GLU A 382 7.46 -7.99 3.12
CA GLU A 382 7.48 -7.75 4.57
C GLU A 382 8.06 -6.37 4.89
N ALA A 383 9.23 -6.03 4.34
CA ALA A 383 9.87 -4.74 4.56
C ALA A 383 8.98 -3.57 4.11
N MET A 384 8.31 -3.72 2.96
CA MET A 384 7.36 -2.73 2.46
C MET A 384 6.15 -2.58 3.39
N ALA A 385 5.57 -3.67 3.90
CA ALA A 385 4.45 -3.62 4.83
C ALA A 385 4.83 -2.93 6.15
N ILE A 386 6.02 -3.21 6.68
CA ILE A 386 6.57 -2.52 7.85
C ILE A 386 6.73 -1.02 7.55
N ALA A 387 7.27 -0.68 6.38
CA ALA A 387 7.46 0.71 5.98
C ALA A 387 6.12 1.45 5.80
N ILE A 388 5.09 0.80 5.27
CA ILE A 388 3.72 1.31 5.20
C ILE A 388 3.20 1.60 6.61
N GLN A 389 3.36 0.67 7.54
CA GLN A 389 2.89 0.86 8.91
C GLN A 389 3.62 2.02 9.62
N GLN A 390 4.92 2.14 9.43
CA GLN A 390 5.70 3.27 9.95
C GLN A 390 5.30 4.59 9.29
N ALA A 391 4.99 4.58 7.99
CA ALA A 391 4.52 5.75 7.26
C ALA A 391 3.15 6.24 7.73
N LEU A 392 2.26 5.31 8.11
CA LEU A 392 0.94 5.62 8.64
C LEU A 392 0.97 6.07 10.11
N GLY A 393 2.04 5.71 10.84
CA GLY A 393 2.18 5.99 12.27
C GLY A 393 1.34 5.05 13.15
N ASP A 394 1.40 5.27 14.47
CA ASP A 394 0.66 4.49 15.44
C ASP A 394 -0.85 4.54 15.14
N PRO A 395 -1.58 3.42 15.25
CA PRO A 395 -3.03 3.44 15.18
C PRO A 395 -3.60 4.32 16.30
N LEU A 396 -4.71 5.02 16.04
CA LEU A 396 -5.44 5.69 17.11
C LEU A 396 -5.83 4.64 18.17
N PRO A 397 -5.68 4.93 19.47
CA PRO A 397 -6.06 4.00 20.52
C PRO A 397 -7.53 3.64 20.37
N ALA A 398 -7.84 2.35 20.34
CA ALA A 398 -9.22 1.88 20.39
C ALA A 398 -9.82 2.30 21.74
N MET A 399 -10.80 3.21 21.73
CA MET A 399 -11.61 3.43 22.92
C MET A 399 -12.45 2.17 23.14
N THR A 400 -12.37 1.61 24.34
CA THR A 400 -13.19 0.47 24.73
C THR A 400 -14.68 0.87 24.72
N PRO A 401 -15.60 -0.06 24.38
CA PRO A 401 -17.04 0.21 24.32
C PRO A 401 -17.63 0.83 25.60
N ASP A 402 -16.99 0.63 26.76
CA ASP A 402 -17.44 1.18 28.05
C ASP A 402 -17.37 2.71 28.13
N ALA A 403 -16.52 3.37 27.33
CA ALA A 403 -16.47 4.85 27.31
C ALA A 403 -17.58 5.47 26.45
N ALA A 404 -18.25 4.68 25.60
CA ALA A 404 -19.42 5.14 24.85
C ALA A 404 -20.65 5.32 25.76
N ASP A 405 -20.68 4.67 26.93
CA ASP A 405 -21.76 4.81 27.91
C ASP A 405 -21.59 6.06 28.80
N GLU A 406 -20.40 6.66 28.84
CA GLU A 406 -20.11 7.88 29.61
C GLU A 406 -20.29 9.19 28.81
N LEU A 407 -20.54 9.13 27.49
CA LEU A 407 -21.00 10.30 26.70
C LEU A 407 -22.49 10.63 26.93
N ARG A 408 -23.09 10.11 28.00
CA ARG A 408 -24.40 10.50 28.52
C ARG A 408 -24.32 11.82 29.29
N ALA A 409 -24.17 12.92 28.57
CA ALA A 409 -24.73 14.23 28.96
C ALA A 409 -24.59 15.19 27.78
N ALA A 410 -25.68 15.40 27.06
CA ALA A 410 -25.78 16.52 26.12
C ALA A 410 -25.62 17.84 26.89
N PRO A 411 -24.78 18.79 26.43
CA PRO A 411 -24.95 20.17 26.82
C PRO A 411 -26.08 20.78 26.00
N VAL A 412 -27.02 21.34 26.74
CA VAL A 412 -28.09 22.21 26.28
C VAL A 412 -27.53 23.35 25.42
N THR A 413 -28.24 23.62 24.33
CA THR A 413 -28.17 24.78 23.45
C THR A 413 -27.76 26.07 24.16
N ALA A 414 -26.65 26.68 23.70
CA ALA A 414 -26.40 28.11 23.86
C ALA A 414 -26.61 28.76 22.48
N GLU A 415 -27.56 29.69 22.45
CA GLU A 415 -27.96 30.47 21.28
C GLU A 415 -26.76 31.26 20.72
N ALA A 416 -26.47 31.05 19.43
CA ALA A 416 -25.67 31.96 18.63
C ALA A 416 -26.57 32.56 17.54
N GLU A 417 -26.65 33.89 17.55
CA GLU A 417 -27.39 34.72 16.60
C GLU A 417 -27.07 34.44 15.13
N PRO A 418 -27.99 34.75 14.20
CA PRO A 418 -27.98 34.18 12.85
C PRO A 418 -26.95 34.89 11.95
N ALA A 419 -25.82 34.23 11.71
CA ALA A 419 -24.97 34.55 10.57
C ALA A 419 -25.56 33.94 9.28
N THR A 420 -26.22 34.81 8.51
CA THR A 420 -26.53 34.71 7.07
C THR A 420 -26.16 33.39 6.36
N GLY A 421 -27.18 32.57 6.08
CA GLY A 421 -27.39 31.69 4.91
C GLY A 421 -26.23 30.83 4.37
N PRO A 422 -26.41 29.50 4.19
CA PRO A 422 -25.41 28.66 3.52
C PRO A 422 -25.34 29.00 2.02
N ARG A 423 -24.24 29.63 1.58
CA ARG A 423 -23.88 29.68 0.15
C ARG A 423 -23.50 28.26 -0.29
N GLY A 424 -24.34 27.62 -1.10
CA GLY A 424 -23.99 26.38 -1.77
C GLY A 424 -22.67 26.53 -2.54
N LYS A 425 -21.77 25.55 -2.43
CA LYS A 425 -20.50 25.53 -3.17
C LYS A 425 -20.80 25.61 -4.67
N ARG A 426 -20.46 26.74 -5.29
CA ARG A 426 -20.66 26.98 -6.72
C ARG A 426 -19.59 26.19 -7.47
N ARG A 427 -19.99 25.16 -8.21
CA ARG A 427 -19.10 24.40 -9.11
C ARG A 427 -19.07 25.12 -10.45
N TRP A 428 -17.88 25.49 -10.92
CA TRP A 428 -17.71 26.10 -12.25
C TRP A 428 -17.71 25.03 -13.32
N ASP A 429 -18.19 25.37 -14.51
CA ASP A 429 -18.14 24.53 -15.72
C ASP A 429 -17.37 25.25 -16.84
N GLU A 430 -17.14 24.55 -17.94
CA GLU A 430 -16.38 25.07 -19.08
C GLU A 430 -16.98 26.37 -19.67
N PRO A 431 -18.29 26.46 -19.98
CA PRO A 431 -18.87 27.70 -20.49
C PRO A 431 -18.69 28.87 -19.53
N SER A 432 -18.90 28.65 -18.22
CA SER A 432 -18.74 29.71 -17.21
C SER A 432 -17.28 30.15 -17.08
N PHE A 433 -16.34 29.22 -17.20
CA PHE A 433 -14.91 29.54 -17.18
C PHE A 433 -14.49 30.35 -18.42
N LEU A 434 -14.89 29.93 -19.62
CA LEU A 434 -14.56 30.64 -20.86
C LEU A 434 -15.17 32.05 -20.88
N GLN A 435 -16.41 32.19 -20.42
CA GLN A 435 -17.04 33.50 -20.25
C GLN A 435 -16.27 34.39 -19.28
N ALA A 436 -15.83 33.85 -18.14
CA ALA A 436 -15.04 34.60 -17.17
C ALA A 436 -13.65 35.01 -17.70
N VAL A 437 -13.06 34.21 -18.60
CA VAL A 437 -11.83 34.58 -19.30
C VAL A 437 -12.08 35.72 -20.29
N GLU A 438 -13.23 35.76 -20.96
CA GLU A 438 -13.60 36.90 -21.82
C GLU A 438 -13.89 38.18 -21.03
N GLU A 439 -14.55 38.05 -19.88
CA GLU A 439 -14.98 39.17 -19.03
C GLU A 439 -13.82 39.81 -18.27
N TYR A 440 -12.93 39.01 -17.66
CA TYR A 440 -11.93 39.52 -16.71
C TYR A 440 -10.51 39.68 -17.28
N CYS A 441 -10.16 39.00 -18.39
CA CYS A 441 -8.79 39.05 -18.91
C CYS A 441 -8.59 40.16 -19.95
N PRO A 442 -7.54 41.00 -19.81
CA PRO A 442 -7.08 41.89 -20.89
C PRO A 442 -6.71 41.08 -22.14
N ALA A 443 -6.86 41.66 -23.34
CA ALA A 443 -6.73 40.95 -24.62
C ALA A 443 -5.44 40.09 -24.74
N GLY A 444 -4.27 40.65 -24.44
CA GLY A 444 -3.01 39.91 -24.51
C GLY A 444 -2.90 38.75 -23.50
N VAL A 445 -3.45 38.91 -22.30
CA VAL A 445 -3.49 37.85 -21.28
C VAL A 445 -4.49 36.76 -21.68
N ARG A 446 -5.66 37.18 -22.17
CA ARG A 446 -6.71 36.30 -22.67
C ARG A 446 -6.19 35.40 -23.79
N ASP A 447 -5.52 35.99 -24.77
CA ASP A 447 -5.00 35.25 -25.93
C ASP A 447 -3.99 34.18 -25.50
N THR A 448 -3.09 34.50 -24.55
CA THR A 448 -2.14 33.55 -23.97
C THR A 448 -2.84 32.44 -23.18
N LEU A 449 -3.77 32.78 -22.28
CA LEU A 449 -4.47 31.80 -21.45
C LEU A 449 -5.35 30.85 -22.27
N LEU A 450 -6.08 31.37 -23.26
CA LEU A 450 -6.88 30.53 -24.17
C LEU A 450 -6.01 29.66 -25.07
N ALA A 451 -4.83 30.12 -25.46
CA ALA A 451 -3.89 29.30 -26.21
C ALA A 451 -3.35 28.14 -25.37
N VAL A 452 -2.99 28.38 -24.10
CA VAL A 452 -2.56 27.33 -23.16
C VAL A 452 -3.69 26.34 -22.88
N TYR A 453 -4.92 26.84 -22.70
CA TYR A 453 -6.12 26.01 -22.59
C TYR A 453 -6.28 25.09 -23.80
N ARG A 454 -6.45 25.63 -25.01
CA ARG A 454 -6.65 24.81 -26.22
C ARG A 454 -5.46 23.88 -26.50
N HIS A 455 -4.25 24.28 -26.12
CA HIS A 455 -3.07 23.46 -26.27
C HIS A 455 -3.17 22.14 -25.50
N ALA A 456 -3.70 22.15 -24.27
CA ALA A 456 -3.90 20.92 -23.50
C ALA A 456 -4.78 19.93 -24.27
N GLU A 457 -5.94 20.35 -24.79
CA GLU A 457 -6.84 19.45 -25.53
C GLU A 457 -6.20 18.81 -26.76
N SER A 458 -5.29 19.54 -27.40
CA SER A 458 -4.55 19.07 -28.58
C SER A 458 -3.36 18.17 -28.24
N HIS A 459 -2.93 18.12 -26.98
CA HIS A 459 -1.71 17.42 -26.58
C HIS A 459 -1.97 15.92 -26.37
N PRO A 460 -1.18 14.99 -26.95
CA PRO A 460 -1.40 13.54 -26.84
C PRO A 460 -1.45 13.01 -25.40
N SER A 461 -0.70 13.64 -24.50
CA SER A 461 -0.67 13.29 -23.07
C SER A 461 -1.82 13.88 -22.26
N PHE A 462 -2.71 14.68 -22.83
CA PHE A 462 -3.84 15.25 -22.07
C PHE A 462 -4.81 14.17 -21.60
N HIS A 463 -5.31 14.34 -20.38
CA HIS A 463 -6.22 13.39 -19.75
C HIS A 463 -7.59 14.04 -19.48
N GLU A 464 -7.65 15.08 -18.65
CA GLU A 464 -8.91 15.72 -18.28
C GLU A 464 -8.73 17.16 -17.79
N TYR A 465 -9.84 17.90 -17.77
CA TYR A 465 -9.97 19.14 -17.03
C TYR A 465 -10.70 18.95 -15.71
N TYR A 466 -10.23 19.66 -14.69
CA TYR A 466 -10.95 19.83 -13.44
C TYR A 466 -11.29 21.32 -13.25
N PHE A 467 -12.58 21.63 -13.20
CA PHE A 467 -13.07 22.98 -12.91
C PHE A 467 -13.23 23.17 -11.40
N GLY A 468 -12.72 24.29 -10.90
CA GLY A 468 -12.67 24.55 -9.46
C GLY A 468 -14.05 24.83 -8.84
N GLU A 469 -14.10 24.80 -7.51
CA GLU A 469 -15.27 25.15 -6.69
C GLU A 469 -15.02 26.41 -5.84
N GLY A 470 -13.92 27.10 -6.12
CA GLY A 470 -13.50 28.30 -5.38
C GLY A 470 -14.33 29.54 -5.73
N GLU A 471 -14.06 30.62 -5.00
CA GLU A 471 -14.71 31.92 -5.20
C GLU A 471 -14.62 32.44 -6.65
N TYR A 472 -13.52 32.10 -7.34
CA TYR A 472 -13.28 32.49 -8.73
C TYR A 472 -13.23 31.30 -9.68
N PRO A 473 -13.71 31.46 -10.93
CA PRO A 473 -13.57 30.46 -11.98
C PRO A 473 -12.12 30.01 -12.16
N SER A 474 -11.92 28.70 -12.22
CA SER A 474 -10.62 28.11 -12.47
C SER A 474 -10.75 26.79 -13.19
N VAL A 475 -9.73 26.47 -13.97
CA VAL A 475 -9.58 25.17 -14.62
C VAL A 475 -8.17 24.64 -14.37
N THR A 476 -8.06 23.35 -14.12
CA THR A 476 -6.79 22.63 -13.92
C THR A 476 -6.67 21.54 -14.96
N ALA A 477 -5.56 21.53 -15.70
CA ALA A 477 -5.29 20.54 -16.73
C ALA A 477 -4.48 19.37 -16.17
N TRP A 478 -4.97 18.17 -16.39
CA TRP A 478 -4.32 16.92 -16.03
C TRP A 478 -3.74 16.24 -17.26
N PHE A 479 -2.52 15.73 -17.12
CA PHE A 479 -1.79 15.05 -18.18
C PHE A 479 -1.23 13.72 -17.67
N ASN A 480 -1.16 12.75 -18.56
CA ASN A 480 -0.45 11.49 -18.37
C ASN A 480 1.06 11.75 -18.40
N LEU A 481 1.73 11.51 -17.28
CA LEU A 481 3.18 11.54 -17.14
C LEU A 481 3.68 10.10 -16.95
N GLY A 482 3.95 9.42 -18.07
CA GLY A 482 4.29 8.00 -18.06
C GLY A 482 3.10 7.14 -17.66
N SER A 483 3.14 6.56 -16.45
CA SER A 483 2.08 5.68 -15.93
C SER A 483 1.18 6.33 -14.87
N ASP A 484 1.43 7.60 -14.54
CA ASP A 484 0.66 8.37 -13.56
C ASP A 484 0.03 9.60 -14.26
N LYS A 485 -0.92 10.25 -13.61
CA LYS A 485 -1.48 11.53 -14.07
C LYS A 485 -1.16 12.64 -13.09
N ALA A 486 -0.79 13.81 -13.61
CA ALA A 486 -0.47 14.97 -12.78
C ALA A 486 -1.26 16.18 -13.27
N SER A 487 -1.71 17.02 -12.33
CA SER A 487 -2.11 18.37 -12.69
C SER A 487 -0.86 19.18 -13.02
N VAL A 488 -0.72 19.60 -14.27
CA VAL A 488 0.50 20.28 -14.75
C VAL A 488 0.38 21.78 -14.58
N TRP A 489 -0.80 22.34 -14.83
CA TRP A 489 -1.06 23.76 -14.66
C TRP A 489 -2.53 24.03 -14.31
N SER A 490 -2.77 25.21 -13.75
CA SER A 490 -4.10 25.72 -13.41
C SER A 490 -4.24 27.17 -13.85
N ILE A 491 -5.38 27.53 -14.44
CA ILE A 491 -5.73 28.91 -14.75
C ILE A 491 -6.74 29.39 -13.71
N TYR A 492 -6.49 30.57 -13.15
CA TYR A 492 -7.41 31.26 -12.26
C TYR A 492 -7.75 32.61 -12.89
N THR A 493 -9.03 32.95 -12.99
CA THR A 493 -9.46 34.25 -13.51
C THR A 493 -10.56 34.85 -12.65
N GLY A 494 -10.51 36.16 -12.46
CA GLY A 494 -11.49 36.92 -11.70
C GLY A 494 -11.16 38.41 -11.70
N PRO A 495 -12.01 39.25 -11.10
CA PRO A 495 -11.87 40.72 -11.12
C PRO A 495 -10.52 41.25 -10.63
N ALA A 496 -9.84 40.51 -9.76
CA ALA A 496 -8.58 40.91 -9.14
C ALA A 496 -7.34 40.20 -9.69
N LYS A 497 -7.49 39.07 -10.41
CA LYS A 497 -6.34 38.26 -10.86
C LYS A 497 -6.69 37.33 -12.03
N SER A 498 -5.82 37.31 -13.03
CA SER A 498 -5.83 36.34 -14.14
C SER A 498 -4.42 35.76 -14.28
N VAL A 499 -4.22 34.54 -13.79
CA VAL A 499 -2.89 33.93 -13.65
C VAL A 499 -2.86 32.50 -14.17
N LEU A 500 -1.68 32.08 -14.64
CA LEU A 500 -1.36 30.68 -14.95
C LEU A 500 -0.43 30.14 -13.86
N ALA A 501 -0.93 29.24 -13.04
CA ALA A 501 -0.13 28.50 -12.08
C ALA A 501 0.47 27.25 -12.73
N VAL A 502 1.77 27.04 -12.57
CA VAL A 502 2.45 25.80 -12.98
C VAL A 502 2.68 24.96 -11.74
N ASN A 503 2.17 23.73 -11.77
CA ASN A 503 1.99 22.93 -10.56
C ASN A 503 3.21 22.02 -10.30
N PHE A 504 4.39 22.61 -10.11
CA PHE A 504 5.65 21.89 -9.85
C PHE A 504 5.53 20.86 -8.71
N GLY A 505 4.86 21.24 -7.61
CA GLY A 505 4.60 20.31 -6.51
C GLY A 505 3.77 19.10 -6.93
N SER A 506 2.78 19.29 -7.80
CA SER A 506 1.96 18.20 -8.34
C SER A 506 2.78 17.30 -9.25
N VAL A 507 3.48 17.84 -10.24
CA VAL A 507 4.27 17.02 -11.17
C VAL A 507 5.42 16.29 -10.48
N ARG A 508 6.06 16.90 -9.47
CA ARG A 508 7.04 16.24 -8.59
C ARG A 508 6.41 15.04 -7.88
N ASN A 509 5.25 15.24 -7.26
CA ASN A 509 4.56 14.19 -6.51
C ASN A 509 4.07 13.03 -7.39
N HIS A 510 3.99 13.24 -8.71
CA HIS A 510 3.55 12.26 -9.70
C HIS A 510 4.69 11.81 -10.65
N GLY A 511 5.95 11.88 -10.19
CA GLY A 511 7.07 11.19 -10.83
C GLY A 511 7.82 11.97 -11.91
N ALA A 512 7.62 13.28 -12.04
CA ALA A 512 8.47 14.09 -12.92
C ALA A 512 9.91 14.16 -12.39
N SER A 513 10.90 13.91 -13.26
CA SER A 513 12.31 13.98 -12.86
C SER A 513 12.71 15.43 -12.52
N ARG A 514 13.66 15.58 -11.58
CA ARG A 514 14.21 16.88 -11.22
C ARG A 514 14.78 17.62 -12.43
N GLU A 515 15.39 16.90 -13.35
CA GLU A 515 15.95 17.45 -14.59
C GLU A 515 14.87 18.05 -15.50
N ARG A 516 13.75 17.33 -15.73
CA ARG A 516 12.60 17.85 -16.50
C ARG A 516 11.99 19.09 -15.85
N MET A 517 11.85 19.08 -14.52
CA MET A 517 11.35 20.24 -13.79
C MET A 517 12.33 21.42 -13.81
N THR A 518 13.64 21.16 -13.79
CA THR A 518 14.67 22.21 -13.91
C THR A 518 14.55 22.91 -15.25
N ARG A 519 14.47 22.15 -16.35
CA ARG A 519 14.29 22.71 -17.70
C ARG A 519 13.00 23.52 -17.84
N LEU A 520 11.88 23.00 -17.34
CA LEU A 520 10.61 23.73 -17.36
C LEU A 520 10.75 25.07 -16.61
N ALA A 521 11.39 25.09 -15.44
CA ALA A 521 11.62 26.30 -14.67
C ALA A 521 12.57 27.30 -15.38
N GLU A 522 13.61 26.81 -16.04
CA GLU A 522 14.55 27.64 -16.82
C GLU A 522 13.86 28.29 -18.02
N ARG A 523 13.07 27.52 -18.78
CA ARG A 523 12.33 28.01 -19.95
C ARG A 523 11.30 29.07 -19.57
N LEU A 524 10.58 28.87 -18.46
CA LEU A 524 9.62 29.85 -17.96
C LEU A 524 10.32 31.07 -17.31
N GLY A 525 11.58 30.92 -16.89
CA GLY A 525 12.36 31.97 -16.23
C GLY A 525 12.67 33.18 -17.10
N VAL A 526 12.55 33.06 -18.43
CA VAL A 526 12.73 34.18 -19.38
C VAL A 526 11.58 35.19 -19.31
N LEU A 527 10.44 34.80 -18.76
CA LEU A 527 9.27 35.68 -18.65
C LEU A 527 9.43 36.68 -17.50
N PRO A 528 8.89 37.91 -17.63
CA PRO A 528 8.92 38.91 -16.58
C PRO A 528 8.45 38.39 -15.23
N GLY A 529 9.15 38.74 -14.16
CA GLY A 529 8.84 38.28 -12.79
C GLY A 529 9.25 36.84 -12.48
N SER A 530 9.79 36.08 -13.44
CA SER A 530 10.17 34.67 -13.27
C SER A 530 11.67 34.39 -13.27
N ALA A 531 12.53 35.42 -13.32
CA ALA A 531 13.99 35.25 -13.41
C ALA A 531 14.62 34.41 -12.28
N ARG A 532 14.02 34.41 -11.08
CA ARG A 532 14.46 33.61 -9.92
C ARG A 532 13.64 32.33 -9.71
N LEU A 533 12.80 31.96 -10.67
CA LEU A 533 11.85 30.86 -10.54
C LEU A 533 12.57 29.53 -10.23
N ARG A 534 13.67 29.25 -10.94
CA ARG A 534 14.50 28.07 -10.73
C ARG A 534 15.02 28.01 -9.29
N ASP A 535 15.70 29.06 -8.83
CA ASP A 535 16.29 29.10 -7.49
C ASP A 535 15.23 28.97 -6.38
N GLN A 536 14.05 29.58 -6.59
CA GLN A 536 12.92 29.50 -5.67
C GLN A 536 12.28 28.10 -5.61
N LEU A 537 12.30 27.38 -6.73
CA LEU A 537 11.83 26.01 -6.81
C LEU A 537 12.87 25.05 -6.24
N GLU A 538 14.16 25.18 -6.58
CA GLU A 538 15.23 24.34 -6.04
C GLU A 538 15.32 24.45 -4.50
N SER A 539 15.25 25.67 -3.96
CA SER A 539 15.24 25.88 -2.50
C SER A 539 14.00 25.31 -1.79
N ALA A 540 12.93 25.08 -2.54
CA ALA A 540 11.70 24.46 -2.04
C ALA A 540 11.52 23.01 -2.50
N ASP A 541 12.59 22.40 -3.03
CA ASP A 541 12.58 21.05 -3.61
C ASP A 541 11.43 20.83 -4.61
N TYR A 542 11.13 21.83 -5.45
CA TYR A 542 10.03 21.87 -6.41
C TYR A 542 8.63 21.69 -5.81
N GLY A 543 8.46 21.82 -4.49
CA GLY A 543 7.17 21.65 -3.80
C GLY A 543 6.19 22.82 -3.92
N LYS A 544 6.48 23.82 -4.76
CA LYS A 544 5.68 25.06 -4.89
C LYS A 544 4.81 25.06 -6.16
N TYR A 545 3.89 26.04 -6.23
CA TYR A 545 2.95 26.26 -7.34
C TYR A 545 3.08 27.71 -7.85
N PRO A 546 4.21 28.07 -8.47
CA PRO A 546 4.45 29.42 -8.97
C PRO A 546 3.39 29.83 -9.99
N SER A 547 3.02 31.11 -9.99
CA SER A 547 2.03 31.68 -10.91
C SER A 547 2.64 32.77 -11.78
N LEU A 548 2.49 32.63 -13.09
CA LEU A 548 2.79 33.67 -14.06
C LEU A 548 1.72 34.76 -13.95
N GLN A 549 2.18 35.98 -13.70
CA GLN A 549 1.33 37.16 -13.48
C GLN A 549 0.87 37.78 -14.81
N PRO A 550 -0.18 38.63 -14.80
CA PRO A 550 -0.69 39.28 -16.02
C PRO A 550 0.39 39.95 -16.88
N ASP A 551 1.36 40.63 -16.26
CA ASP A 551 2.47 41.31 -16.96
C ASP A 551 3.37 40.34 -17.75
N ALA A 552 3.51 39.11 -17.27
CA ALA A 552 4.24 38.05 -17.96
C ALA A 552 3.39 37.46 -19.09
N LEU A 553 2.10 37.22 -18.84
CA LEU A 553 1.17 36.62 -19.78
C LEU A 553 0.80 37.53 -20.96
N ALA A 554 0.87 38.85 -20.78
CA ALA A 554 0.58 39.85 -21.80
C ALA A 554 1.69 40.05 -22.83
N ARG A 555 2.86 39.43 -22.65
CA ARG A 555 3.98 39.55 -23.59
C ARG A 555 3.66 38.84 -24.91
N PRO A 556 3.98 39.43 -26.08
CA PRO A 556 3.75 38.79 -27.38
C PRO A 556 4.33 37.37 -27.49
N GLU A 557 5.51 37.16 -26.89
CA GLU A 557 6.24 35.90 -26.87
C GLU A 557 5.75 34.89 -25.81
N ALA A 558 4.92 35.32 -24.84
CA ALA A 558 4.54 34.48 -23.69
C ALA A 558 3.85 33.19 -24.11
N ARG A 559 2.93 33.29 -25.07
CA ARG A 559 2.22 32.13 -25.63
C ARG A 559 3.18 31.06 -26.13
N GLU A 560 4.15 31.46 -26.95
CA GLU A 560 5.09 30.54 -27.59
C GLU A 560 6.07 29.93 -26.58
N VAL A 561 6.57 30.75 -25.66
CA VAL A 561 7.46 30.30 -24.58
C VAL A 561 6.76 29.27 -23.68
N ILE A 562 5.54 29.56 -23.23
CA ILE A 562 4.81 28.67 -22.31
C ILE A 562 4.45 27.36 -23.00
N ILE A 563 3.91 27.40 -24.22
CA ILE A 563 3.51 26.18 -24.94
C ILE A 563 4.74 25.33 -25.26
N THR A 564 5.83 25.93 -25.72
CA THR A 564 7.08 25.19 -26.00
C THR A 564 7.63 24.55 -24.72
N ALA A 565 7.67 25.29 -23.62
CA ALA A 565 8.14 24.77 -22.34
C ALA A 565 7.27 23.61 -21.82
N LEU A 566 5.94 23.72 -21.95
CA LEU A 566 5.01 22.65 -21.58
C LEU A 566 5.16 21.43 -22.49
N ASN A 567 5.33 21.61 -23.79
CA ASN A 567 5.58 20.51 -24.73
C ASN A 567 6.87 19.75 -24.40
N GLU A 568 8.01 20.46 -24.30
CA GLU A 568 9.29 19.87 -23.91
C GLU A 568 9.16 19.13 -22.57
N PHE A 569 8.44 19.73 -21.62
CA PHE A 569 8.18 19.10 -20.34
C PHE A 569 7.35 17.82 -20.50
N LEU A 570 6.26 17.82 -21.27
CA LEU A 570 5.30 16.72 -21.38
C LEU A 570 5.82 15.55 -22.25
N THR A 571 6.51 15.82 -23.34
CA THR A 571 7.10 14.78 -24.21
C THR A 571 8.34 14.16 -23.59
N GLY A 572 9.08 14.92 -22.76
CA GLY A 572 10.32 14.46 -22.17
C GLY A 572 11.49 14.42 -23.16
N GLU A 573 11.32 14.94 -24.37
CA GLU A 573 12.36 15.04 -25.39
C GLU A 573 13.28 16.25 -25.12
N THR A 574 14.58 16.08 -25.35
CA THR A 574 15.53 17.19 -25.50
C THR A 574 15.54 17.63 -26.96
N PRO A 575 15.39 18.93 -27.28
CA PRO A 575 15.67 19.41 -28.64
C PRO A 575 17.12 19.10 -28.98
N HIS A 576 17.35 18.54 -30.16
CA HIS A 576 18.68 18.40 -30.75
C HIS A 576 19.27 19.76 -31.14
#